data_AF-A0A955S5K4-F1
#
_entry.id   AF-A0A955S5K4-F1
#
_cell.length_a   1.000
_cell.length_b   1.000
_cell.length_c   1.000
_cell.angle_alpha   90.00
_cell.angle_beta   90.00
_cell.angle_gamma   90.00
#
_symmetry.space_group_name_H-M   'P 1'
#
loop_
_entity.id
_entity.type
_entity.pdbx_description
1 polymer ?
#
loop_
_entity_poly.entity_id
_entity_poly.type
_entity_poly.pdbx_seq_one_letter_code
_entity_poly.pdbx_strand_id
1 'polypeptide(L)'
;MKLKHSLLIFISLLIFPSSGYAGDLTDAVVKVFVTRNSYDYYRPWQSRGVSTTTGSGSVISGNRILTNAHVAADQTFIQVRKNSDPRKYTARLEAIGHDCDLAILRVDDPEFFEGVDPIELGDLPTLQSTVVVLGYPQGGDKLSITEGVVSRVELTAYSQSARQLLAVQIDAAINPGNSGGPVIRDGKMVGVAMQVLNSGQNIGYMIPVPIIEHFFEDLGDKKFDGFPFLGIEYHTTENPTLRKYHKMEKNDGGVIVTRTLPYSPADNILQENDIILEIDGVPIAQDGTFKFRQNERLAMTHLVTQKQIGDNLSLTILRDGTKKKIKIGLTPFSTLVHPPNAFEKPPYYIHGGLVFTVLSTDLLKAWGGRWWEQAPGDFTYYLAGSGRLN
;
A
#
# COMPACT_ATOMS: atom_id res chain seq x y z
N MET A 1 20.74 -6.38 82.20
CA MET A 1 20.24 -7.35 81.21
C MET A 1 19.07 -6.72 80.45
N LYS A 2 19.34 -6.10 79.29
CA LYS A 2 18.32 -5.57 78.36
C LYS A 2 18.84 -5.80 76.94
N LEU A 3 18.33 -6.84 76.28
CA LEU A 3 18.58 -7.11 74.85
C LEU A 3 17.87 -6.05 74.02
N LYS A 4 18.61 -5.28 73.21
CA LYS A 4 18.03 -4.53 72.08
C LYS A 4 18.09 -5.43 70.86
N HIS A 5 16.93 -5.91 70.41
CA HIS A 5 16.77 -6.57 69.11
C HIS A 5 16.83 -5.47 68.04
N SER A 6 17.81 -5.56 67.13
CA SER A 6 17.86 -4.73 65.93
C SER A 6 17.25 -5.53 64.79
N LEU A 7 16.07 -5.09 64.36
CA LEU A 7 15.32 -5.66 63.24
C LEU A 7 15.93 -5.12 61.94
N LEU A 8 16.72 -5.93 61.22
CA LEU A 8 17.17 -5.61 59.87
C LEU A 8 16.01 -5.84 58.89
N ILE A 9 15.46 -4.74 58.37
CA ILE A 9 14.51 -4.75 57.25
C ILE A 9 15.32 -4.89 55.96
N PHE A 10 15.26 -6.04 55.31
CA PHE A 10 15.72 -6.22 53.93
C PHE A 10 14.74 -5.53 52.99
N ILE A 11 15.09 -4.36 52.49
CA ILE A 11 14.39 -3.73 51.35
C ILE A 11 14.90 -4.43 50.09
N SER A 12 14.14 -5.39 49.56
CA SER A 12 14.38 -5.89 48.20
C SER A 12 13.96 -4.82 47.21
N LEU A 13 14.93 -4.11 46.63
CA LEU A 13 14.70 -3.30 45.44
C LEU A 13 14.34 -4.25 44.28
N LEU A 14 13.05 -4.40 43.99
CA LEU A 14 12.59 -4.98 42.74
C LEU A 14 12.90 -3.96 41.64
N ILE A 15 14.03 -4.14 40.97
CA ILE A 15 14.37 -3.43 39.75
C ILE A 15 13.45 -4.00 38.66
N PHE A 16 12.34 -3.31 38.41
CA PHE A 16 11.61 -3.50 37.16
C PHE A 16 12.48 -2.93 36.04
N PRO A 17 12.80 -3.70 34.97
CA PRO A 17 13.42 -3.10 33.80
C PRO A 17 12.43 -2.08 33.24
N SER A 18 12.82 -0.80 33.29
CA SER A 18 12.12 0.26 32.57
C SER A 18 12.22 -0.04 31.09
N SER A 19 11.09 -0.30 30.44
CA SER A 19 10.94 -0.42 28.99
C SER A 19 11.26 0.92 28.32
N GLY A 20 12.54 1.30 28.26
CA GLY A 20 13.02 2.48 27.55
C GLY A 20 13.15 2.16 26.07
N TYR A 21 12.08 2.33 25.30
CA TYR A 21 12.15 2.18 23.82
C TYR A 21 11.34 3.22 23.03
N ALA A 22 10.45 3.99 23.68
CA ALA A 22 9.65 5.00 22.97
C ALA A 22 10.20 6.43 23.07
N GLY A 23 11.18 6.70 23.95
CA GLY A 23 11.68 8.05 24.23
C GLY A 23 12.54 8.66 23.11
N ASP A 24 13.18 7.82 22.30
CA ASP A 24 14.20 8.25 21.32
C ASP A 24 13.61 8.54 19.93
N LEU A 25 12.56 7.82 19.54
CA LEU A 25 11.98 7.91 18.19
C LEU A 25 11.00 9.07 18.01
N THR A 26 10.61 9.78 19.08
CA THR A 26 9.50 10.75 19.03
C THR A 26 9.76 11.92 18.09
N ASP A 27 11.00 12.41 18.00
CA ASP A 27 11.36 13.51 17.10
C ASP A 27 11.59 13.06 15.65
N ALA A 28 11.85 11.77 15.45
CA ALA A 28 11.83 11.18 14.12
C ALA A 28 10.39 11.04 13.58
N VAL A 29 9.36 11.11 14.42
CA VAL A 29 7.95 11.12 13.99
C VAL A 29 7.44 12.55 13.86
N VAL A 30 7.04 12.92 12.64
CA VAL A 30 6.78 14.31 12.26
C VAL A 30 5.33 14.50 11.89
N LYS A 31 4.78 15.67 12.23
CA LYS A 31 3.45 16.08 11.77
C LYS A 31 3.59 16.75 10.41
N VAL A 32 2.84 16.28 9.43
CA VAL A 32 2.82 16.81 8.06
C VAL A 32 1.59 17.70 7.90
N PHE A 33 1.79 18.92 7.42
CA PHE A 33 0.74 19.88 7.09
C PHE A 33 0.75 20.11 5.59
N VAL A 34 -0.38 19.90 4.93
CA VAL A 34 -0.49 20.05 3.49
C VAL A 34 -1.62 21.00 3.16
N THR A 35 -1.28 22.06 2.43
CA THR A 35 -2.26 22.88 1.73
C THR A 35 -2.43 22.31 0.34
N ARG A 36 -3.64 21.90 -0.01
CA ARG A 36 -3.94 21.23 -1.28
C ARG A 36 -4.98 21.99 -2.08
N ASN A 37 -4.92 21.85 -3.40
CA ASN A 37 -5.90 22.41 -4.32
C ASN A 37 -6.22 21.40 -5.43
N SER A 38 -7.13 20.47 -5.14
CA SER A 38 -7.52 19.42 -6.07
C SER A 38 -8.26 19.96 -7.29
N TYR A 39 -8.11 19.30 -8.42
CA TYR A 39 -8.84 19.62 -9.64
C TYR A 39 -10.33 19.25 -9.54
N ASP A 40 -11.19 20.01 -10.20
CA ASP A 40 -12.58 19.61 -10.41
C ASP A 40 -12.68 18.79 -11.70
N TYR A 41 -12.75 17.46 -11.57
CA TYR A 41 -12.83 16.57 -12.73
C TYR A 41 -14.11 16.76 -13.57
N TYR A 42 -15.20 17.26 -12.99
CA TYR A 42 -16.42 17.57 -13.75
C TYR A 42 -16.29 18.88 -14.54
N ARG A 43 -15.48 19.82 -14.03
CA ARG A 43 -15.16 21.11 -14.66
C ARG A 43 -13.64 21.27 -14.73
N PRO A 44 -12.96 20.57 -15.66
CA PRO A 44 -11.50 20.38 -15.64
C PRO A 44 -10.65 21.65 -15.79
N TRP A 45 -11.28 22.79 -16.07
CA TRP A 45 -10.66 24.13 -16.04
C TRP A 45 -10.68 24.80 -14.65
N GLN A 46 -11.35 24.21 -13.65
CA GLN A 46 -11.47 24.72 -12.28
C GLN A 46 -10.75 23.84 -11.26
N SER A 47 -10.43 24.43 -10.13
CA SER A 47 -10.04 23.71 -8.92
C SER A 47 -11.21 23.67 -7.92
N ARG A 48 -11.22 22.68 -7.03
CA ARG A 48 -12.24 22.55 -5.96
C ARG A 48 -12.04 23.57 -4.83
N GLY A 49 -10.94 24.31 -4.85
CA GLY A 49 -10.60 25.32 -3.86
C GLY A 49 -9.54 24.80 -2.88
N VAL A 50 -8.86 25.75 -2.26
CA VAL A 50 -7.78 25.46 -1.32
C VAL A 50 -8.35 24.87 -0.04
N SER A 51 -7.77 23.76 0.41
CA SER A 51 -8.06 23.15 1.70
C SER A 51 -6.76 22.73 2.39
N THR A 52 -6.81 22.57 3.72
CA THR A 52 -5.68 22.08 4.50
C THR A 52 -5.98 20.72 5.08
N THR A 53 -5.01 19.82 5.05
CA THR A 53 -5.04 18.53 5.71
C THR A 53 -3.79 18.32 6.55
N THR A 54 -3.85 17.39 7.49
CA THR A 54 -2.69 16.97 8.28
C THR A 54 -2.55 15.47 8.25
N GLY A 55 -1.32 14.98 8.28
CA GLY A 55 -0.99 13.58 8.45
C GLY A 55 0.27 13.42 9.29
N SER A 56 0.83 12.22 9.28
CA SER A 56 2.05 11.86 9.98
C SER A 56 3.12 11.45 8.99
N GLY A 57 4.38 11.49 9.42
CA GLY A 57 5.52 11.02 8.65
C GLY A 57 6.63 10.55 9.59
N SER A 58 7.65 9.94 9.02
CA SER A 58 8.84 9.49 9.75
C SER A 58 10.11 9.93 9.03
N VAL A 59 11.09 10.41 9.78
CA VAL A 59 12.44 10.68 9.28
C VAL A 59 13.11 9.36 8.97
N ILE A 60 13.56 9.23 7.72
CA ILE A 60 14.28 8.07 7.20
C ILE A 60 15.67 8.51 6.72
N SER A 61 16.50 7.55 6.33
CA SER A 61 17.85 7.81 5.87
C SER A 61 17.90 8.77 4.67
N GLY A 62 18.98 9.56 4.62
CA GLY A 62 19.22 10.55 3.56
C GLY A 62 18.52 11.90 3.77
N ASN A 63 18.15 12.25 5.00
CA ASN A 63 17.44 13.49 5.34
C ASN A 63 16.11 13.62 4.58
N ARG A 64 15.33 12.55 4.61
CA ARG A 64 14.04 12.43 3.95
C ARG A 64 12.96 12.04 4.95
N ILE A 65 11.71 12.30 4.58
CA ILE A 65 10.55 11.92 5.38
C ILE A 65 9.68 10.98 4.55
N LEU A 66 9.37 9.81 5.08
CA LEU A 66 8.39 8.89 4.53
C LEU A 66 7.00 9.23 5.09
N THR A 67 6.00 9.31 4.22
CA THR A 67 4.58 9.50 4.57
C THR A 67 3.69 8.79 3.56
N ASN A 68 2.37 8.92 3.66
CA ASN A 68 1.46 8.41 2.65
C ASN A 68 1.32 9.35 1.46
N ALA A 69 1.09 8.77 0.26
CA ALA A 69 0.80 9.54 -0.94
C ALA A 69 -0.46 10.40 -0.78
N HIS A 70 -1.52 9.88 -0.16
CA HIS A 70 -2.75 10.65 0.06
C HIS A 70 -2.61 11.82 1.04
N VAL A 71 -1.57 11.83 1.87
CA VAL A 71 -1.27 12.97 2.76
C VAL A 71 -0.66 14.10 1.95
N ALA A 72 0.31 13.78 1.08
CA ALA A 72 1.00 14.72 0.20
C ALA A 72 0.26 15.05 -1.11
N ALA A 73 -0.96 14.53 -1.21
CA ALA A 73 -1.86 14.67 -2.34
C ALA A 73 -2.24 16.13 -2.64
N ASP A 74 -2.22 16.50 -3.92
CA ASP A 74 -2.73 17.76 -4.49
C ASP A 74 -2.04 18.98 -3.88
N GLN A 75 -0.87 18.76 -3.32
CA GLN A 75 -0.16 19.73 -2.53
C GLN A 75 0.19 20.95 -3.39
N THR A 76 -0.03 22.12 -2.80
CA THR A 76 0.47 23.42 -3.26
C THR A 76 1.54 23.95 -2.31
N PHE A 77 1.50 23.51 -1.05
CA PHE A 77 2.46 23.85 -0.03
C PHE A 77 2.49 22.76 1.06
N ILE A 78 3.68 22.32 1.43
CA ILE A 78 3.89 21.32 2.49
C ILE A 78 4.75 21.94 3.59
N GLN A 79 4.35 21.70 4.84
CA GLN A 79 5.20 21.95 6.00
C GLN A 79 5.27 20.72 6.89
N VAL A 80 6.36 20.61 7.65
CA VAL A 80 6.56 19.54 8.64
C VAL A 80 6.95 20.13 9.99
N ARG A 81 6.67 19.40 11.06
CA ARG A 81 7.01 19.79 12.43
C ARG A 81 7.40 18.57 13.27
N LYS A 82 8.48 18.68 14.04
CA LYS A 82 8.91 17.66 15.02
C LYS A 82 8.02 17.69 16.26
N ASN A 83 8.13 16.68 17.12
CA ASN A 83 7.40 16.65 18.38
C ASN A 83 7.94 17.72 19.37
N SER A 84 9.26 17.87 19.46
CA SER A 84 9.94 18.79 20.37
C SER A 84 10.01 20.24 19.89
N ASP A 85 9.87 20.49 18.59
CA ASP A 85 10.04 21.82 18.00
C ASP A 85 8.69 22.41 17.55
N PRO A 86 8.27 23.58 18.08
CA PRO A 86 7.04 24.25 17.61
C PRO A 86 7.15 24.82 16.19
N ARG A 87 8.36 25.03 15.65
CA ARG A 87 8.60 25.61 14.33
C ARG A 87 8.11 24.68 13.22
N LYS A 88 7.46 25.25 12.21
CA LYS A 88 7.10 24.54 10.97
C LYS A 88 8.16 24.81 9.92
N TYR A 89 8.61 23.76 9.26
CA TYR A 89 9.62 23.83 8.22
C TYR A 89 8.98 23.52 6.87
N THR A 90 9.36 24.28 5.85
CA THR A 90 8.90 24.04 4.48
C THR A 90 9.49 22.74 3.96
N ALA A 91 8.65 21.92 3.33
CA ALA A 91 9.05 20.69 2.67
C ALA A 91 8.52 20.65 1.24
N ARG A 92 9.11 19.75 0.43
CA ARG A 92 8.72 19.50 -0.96
C ARG A 92 8.52 18.01 -1.16
N LEU A 93 7.62 17.67 -2.08
CA LEU A 93 7.45 16.31 -2.54
C LEU A 93 8.66 15.92 -3.41
N GLU A 94 9.39 14.89 -3.01
CA GLU A 94 10.53 14.33 -3.75
C GLU A 94 10.08 13.20 -4.68
N ALA A 95 9.25 12.28 -4.17
CA ALA A 95 8.72 11.15 -4.91
C ALA A 95 7.35 10.74 -4.39
N ILE A 96 6.53 10.14 -5.24
CA ILE A 96 5.19 9.68 -4.88
C ILE A 96 4.82 8.40 -5.62
N GLY A 97 4.34 7.42 -4.88
CA GLY A 97 3.85 6.14 -5.39
C GLY A 97 2.38 5.96 -5.03
N HIS A 98 1.49 6.25 -5.97
CA HIS A 98 0.05 6.17 -5.75
C HIS A 98 -0.43 4.74 -5.53
N ASP A 99 0.12 3.79 -6.28
CA ASP A 99 -0.23 2.38 -6.20
C ASP A 99 -0.10 1.84 -4.77
N CYS A 100 1.00 2.16 -4.11
CA CYS A 100 1.33 1.73 -2.74
C CYS A 100 1.05 2.78 -1.66
N ASP A 101 0.44 3.92 -2.00
CA ASP A 101 0.15 5.01 -1.07
C ASP A 101 1.37 5.49 -0.25
N LEU A 102 2.54 5.62 -0.88
CA LEU A 102 3.78 6.12 -0.26
C LEU A 102 4.25 7.42 -0.90
N ALA A 103 4.87 8.31 -0.12
CA ALA A 103 5.51 9.52 -0.60
C ALA A 103 6.78 9.83 0.19
N ILE A 104 7.75 10.41 -0.50
CA ILE A 104 8.99 10.93 0.09
C ILE A 104 8.93 12.45 0.06
N LEU A 105 9.16 13.07 1.21
CA LEU A 105 9.30 14.51 1.34
C LEU A 105 10.75 14.88 1.67
N ARG A 106 11.18 16.03 1.17
CA ARG A 106 12.45 16.66 1.50
C ARG A 106 12.19 17.98 2.20
N VAL A 107 12.87 18.24 3.32
CA VAL A 107 12.78 19.51 4.04
C VAL A 107 13.84 20.47 3.48
N ASP A 108 13.45 21.71 3.21
CA ASP A 108 14.34 22.71 2.60
C ASP A 108 15.46 23.13 3.57
N ASP A 109 15.16 23.18 4.87
CA ASP A 109 16.07 23.60 5.93
C ASP A 109 16.75 22.39 6.60
N PRO A 110 18.09 22.24 6.52
CA PRO A 110 18.81 21.12 7.10
C PRO A 110 18.80 21.11 8.64
N GLU A 111 18.58 22.25 9.31
CA GLU A 111 18.47 22.32 10.79
C GLU A 111 17.36 21.40 11.31
N PHE A 112 16.36 21.11 10.46
CA PHE A 112 15.30 20.19 10.79
C PHE A 112 15.81 18.82 11.27
N PHE A 113 16.88 18.31 10.65
CA PHE A 113 17.42 16.97 10.90
C PHE A 113 18.49 16.94 12.00
N GLU A 114 18.89 18.09 12.54
CA GLU A 114 19.88 18.14 13.61
C GLU A 114 19.36 17.43 14.88
N GLY A 115 20.17 16.50 15.38
CA GLY A 115 19.86 15.71 16.58
C GLY A 115 18.71 14.72 16.41
N VAL A 116 18.32 14.39 15.17
CA VAL A 116 17.27 13.41 14.89
C VAL A 116 17.87 12.19 14.22
N ASP A 117 17.80 11.04 14.90
CA ASP A 117 18.20 9.77 14.31
C ASP A 117 17.08 9.23 13.40
N PRO A 118 17.38 8.85 12.15
CA PRO A 118 16.40 8.29 11.23
C PRO A 118 15.93 6.91 11.70
N ILE A 119 14.66 6.59 11.45
CA ILE A 119 14.12 5.27 11.80
C ILE A 119 14.56 4.24 10.74
N GLU A 120 15.22 3.18 11.19
CA GLU A 120 15.60 2.05 10.33
C GLU A 120 14.39 1.16 9.99
N LEU A 121 14.42 0.56 8.80
CA LEU A 121 13.46 -0.48 8.43
C LEU A 121 13.78 -1.79 9.17
N GLY A 122 12.74 -2.48 9.62
CA GLY A 122 12.80 -3.82 10.20
C GLY A 122 12.28 -4.88 9.23
N ASP A 123 11.99 -6.08 9.75
CA ASP A 123 11.45 -7.17 8.95
C ASP A 123 9.91 -7.18 8.96
N LEU A 124 9.30 -7.79 7.93
CA LEU A 124 7.86 -8.06 7.91
C LEU A 124 7.46 -8.94 9.12
N PRO A 125 6.66 -8.43 10.08
CA PRO A 125 6.37 -9.14 11.31
C PRO A 125 5.46 -10.35 11.07
N THR A 126 5.50 -11.31 11.99
CA THR A 126 4.61 -12.48 11.98
C THR A 126 3.31 -12.19 12.72
N LEU A 127 2.30 -13.04 12.54
CA LEU A 127 1.08 -12.99 13.34
C LEU A 127 1.37 -12.93 14.84
N GLN A 128 0.51 -12.21 15.57
CA GLN A 128 0.56 -11.99 17.02
C GLN A 128 1.77 -11.18 17.53
N SER A 129 2.59 -10.64 16.63
CA SER A 129 3.67 -9.74 17.02
C SER A 129 3.12 -8.41 17.53
N THR A 130 3.60 -7.95 18.68
CA THR A 130 3.30 -6.61 19.20
C THR A 130 3.91 -5.53 18.30
N VAL A 131 3.12 -4.50 18.03
CA VAL A 131 3.49 -3.34 17.22
C VAL A 131 2.95 -2.05 17.85
N VAL A 132 3.65 -0.95 17.63
CA VAL A 132 3.27 0.38 18.12
C VAL A 132 3.14 1.34 16.94
N VAL A 133 1.99 1.98 16.81
CA VAL A 133 1.75 3.02 15.82
C VAL A 133 2.01 4.39 16.45
N LEU A 134 2.82 5.20 15.79
CA LEU A 134 3.14 6.57 16.20
C LEU A 134 2.58 7.55 15.17
N GLY A 135 1.89 8.59 15.61
CA GLY A 135 1.34 9.60 14.69
C GLY A 135 0.65 10.77 15.37
N TYR A 136 0.06 11.65 14.59
CA TYR A 136 -0.62 12.86 15.03
C TYR A 136 -2.09 12.82 14.62
N PRO A 137 -3.01 12.47 15.53
CA PRO A 137 -4.43 12.40 15.24
C PRO A 137 -4.97 13.76 14.77
N GLN A 138 -5.99 13.71 13.92
CA GLN A 138 -6.67 14.91 13.42
C GLN A 138 -7.21 15.77 14.57
N GLY A 139 -6.99 17.08 14.49
CA GLY A 139 -7.41 18.04 15.51
C GLY A 139 -6.48 18.17 16.73
N GLY A 140 -5.52 17.26 16.90
CA GLY A 140 -4.51 17.31 17.96
C GLY A 140 -3.14 17.72 17.44
N ASP A 141 -2.32 18.36 18.28
CA ASP A 141 -0.94 18.75 17.97
C ASP A 141 0.12 17.92 18.72
N LYS A 142 -0.33 16.95 19.51
CA LYS A 142 0.52 16.05 20.29
C LYS A 142 0.66 14.71 19.60
N LEU A 143 1.83 14.10 19.76
CA LEU A 143 2.09 12.74 19.33
C LEU A 143 1.16 11.77 20.08
N SER A 144 0.57 10.85 19.33
CA SER A 144 -0.25 9.74 19.81
C SER A 144 0.49 8.44 19.58
N ILE A 145 0.35 7.54 20.54
CA ILE A 145 0.97 6.22 20.54
C ILE A 145 -0.17 5.22 20.75
N THR A 146 -0.35 4.29 19.82
CA THR A 146 -1.31 3.19 19.95
C THR A 146 -0.60 1.85 19.80
N GLU A 147 -0.85 0.92 20.71
CA GLU A 147 -0.26 -0.42 20.69
C GLU A 147 -1.31 -1.44 20.26
N GLY A 148 -0.85 -2.48 19.56
CA GLY A 148 -1.66 -3.62 19.17
C GLY A 148 -0.78 -4.77 18.70
N VAL A 149 -1.39 -5.74 18.03
CA VAL A 149 -0.73 -6.92 17.47
C VAL A 149 -1.07 -7.08 15.99
N VAL A 150 -0.17 -7.76 15.29
CA VAL A 150 -0.40 -8.22 13.91
C VAL A 150 -1.50 -9.27 13.90
N SER A 151 -2.63 -8.95 13.30
CA SER A 151 -3.80 -9.83 13.21
C SER A 151 -3.80 -10.67 11.93
N ARG A 152 -3.31 -10.12 10.82
CA ARG A 152 -3.32 -10.79 9.51
C ARG A 152 -2.27 -10.21 8.57
N VAL A 153 -1.73 -11.05 7.68
CA VAL A 153 -0.94 -10.64 6.52
C VAL A 153 -1.67 -11.12 5.27
N GLU A 154 -2.08 -10.20 4.39
CA GLU A 154 -2.88 -10.54 3.21
C GLU A 154 -2.67 -9.55 2.07
N LEU A 155 -3.16 -9.88 0.86
CA LEU A 155 -3.33 -8.89 -0.19
C LEU A 155 -4.68 -8.20 -0.01
N THR A 156 -4.70 -6.88 -0.08
CA THR A 156 -5.93 -6.10 0.02
C THR A 156 -5.90 -4.90 -0.92
N ALA A 157 -7.08 -4.35 -1.20
CA ALA A 157 -7.21 -3.14 -2.01
C ALA A 157 -6.79 -1.90 -1.21
N TYR A 158 -5.74 -1.23 -1.67
CA TYR A 158 -5.34 0.05 -1.12
C TYR A 158 -6.37 1.12 -1.51
N SER A 159 -6.79 1.96 -0.56
CA SER A 159 -7.92 2.90 -0.73
C SER A 159 -7.83 3.82 -1.93
N GLN A 160 -6.61 4.27 -2.22
CA GLN A 160 -6.39 5.32 -3.19
C GLN A 160 -6.26 4.78 -4.60
N SER A 161 -5.58 3.64 -4.75
CA SER A 161 -5.25 3.05 -6.04
C SER A 161 -6.15 1.89 -6.46
N ALA A 162 -6.90 1.31 -5.51
CA ALA A 162 -7.60 0.03 -5.64
C ALA A 162 -6.69 -1.15 -6.05
N ARG A 163 -5.36 -0.97 -5.99
CA ARG A 163 -4.38 -2.03 -6.29
C ARG A 163 -4.37 -3.03 -5.14
N GLN A 164 -4.33 -4.31 -5.52
CA GLN A 164 -4.23 -5.43 -4.57
C GLN A 164 -2.74 -5.67 -4.26
N LEU A 165 -2.27 -5.06 -3.17
CA LEU A 165 -0.90 -5.18 -2.70
C LEU A 165 -0.86 -5.81 -1.31
N LEU A 166 0.32 -6.28 -0.91
CA LEU A 166 0.53 -6.83 0.42
C LEU A 166 0.22 -5.76 1.47
N ALA A 167 -0.56 -6.12 2.49
CA ALA A 167 -0.85 -5.29 3.64
C ALA A 167 -0.81 -6.13 4.91
N VAL A 168 -0.57 -5.47 6.04
CA VAL A 168 -0.63 -6.11 7.35
C VAL A 168 -1.74 -5.47 8.16
N GLN A 169 -2.69 -6.30 8.58
CA GLN A 169 -3.75 -5.92 9.47
C GLN A 169 -3.25 -5.93 10.92
N ILE A 170 -3.59 -4.89 11.67
CA ILE A 170 -3.27 -4.74 13.08
C ILE A 170 -4.54 -4.36 13.85
N ASP A 171 -4.60 -4.67 15.14
CA ASP A 171 -5.71 -4.26 16.02
C ASP A 171 -5.41 -2.97 16.82
N ALA A 172 -4.28 -2.32 16.53
CA ALA A 172 -4.00 -0.98 17.03
C ALA A 172 -4.94 0.05 16.37
N ALA A 173 -5.46 0.98 17.16
CA ALA A 173 -6.32 2.03 16.64
C ALA A 173 -5.56 2.97 15.68
N ILE A 174 -6.04 3.05 14.44
CA ILE A 174 -5.58 4.02 13.43
C ILE A 174 -6.71 5.03 13.18
N ASN A 175 -6.48 6.27 13.61
CA ASN A 175 -7.40 7.38 13.40
C ASN A 175 -6.92 8.27 12.25
N PRO A 176 -7.82 9.06 11.62
CA PRO A 176 -7.41 10.11 10.70
C PRO A 176 -6.30 10.98 11.30
N GLY A 177 -5.25 11.25 10.53
CA GLY A 177 -4.06 11.97 10.97
C GLY A 177 -2.87 11.06 11.33
N ASN A 178 -3.09 9.84 11.82
CA ASN A 178 -2.00 8.87 12.07
C ASN A 178 -1.44 8.28 10.76
N SER A 179 -2.21 8.35 9.67
CA SER A 179 -1.77 7.95 8.33
C SER A 179 -0.45 8.59 7.95
N GLY A 180 0.48 7.76 7.49
CA GLY A 180 1.85 8.12 7.11
C GLY A 180 2.85 8.01 8.26
N GLY A 181 2.35 7.82 9.50
CA GLY A 181 3.18 7.57 10.67
C GLY A 181 3.75 6.15 10.68
N PRO A 182 4.89 5.93 11.36
CA PRO A 182 5.52 4.62 11.37
C PRO A 182 4.79 3.65 12.32
N VAL A 183 4.80 2.39 11.93
CA VAL A 183 4.50 1.25 12.79
C VAL A 183 5.83 0.64 13.22
N ILE A 184 6.07 0.58 14.53
CA ILE A 184 7.35 0.23 15.14
C ILE A 184 7.26 -1.13 15.83
N ARG A 185 8.32 -1.90 15.70
CA ARG A 185 8.62 -3.09 16.52
C ARG A 185 10.12 -3.14 16.78
N ASP A 186 10.51 -3.42 18.02
CA ASP A 186 11.92 -3.58 18.41
C ASP A 186 12.81 -2.40 17.97
N GLY A 187 12.27 -1.18 18.04
CA GLY A 187 12.94 0.06 17.64
C GLY A 187 13.01 0.33 16.13
N LYS A 188 12.47 -0.56 15.29
CA LYS A 188 12.50 -0.47 13.83
C LYS A 188 11.13 -0.28 13.22
N MET A 189 11.06 0.40 12.08
CA MET A 189 9.85 0.55 11.29
C MET A 189 9.52 -0.75 10.56
N VAL A 190 8.39 -1.36 10.91
CA VAL A 190 7.86 -2.57 10.28
C VAL A 190 6.71 -2.27 9.29
N GLY A 191 6.31 -1.02 9.19
CA GLY A 191 5.40 -0.52 8.17
C GLY A 191 5.00 0.94 8.35
N VAL A 192 4.17 1.44 7.45
CA VAL A 192 3.57 2.79 7.51
C VAL A 192 2.07 2.65 7.71
N ALA A 193 1.52 3.31 8.73
CA ALA A 193 0.10 3.29 9.04
C ALA A 193 -0.72 3.85 7.87
N MET A 194 -1.75 3.12 7.45
CA MET A 194 -2.62 3.52 6.33
C MET A 194 -4.09 3.18 6.59
N GLN A 195 -4.95 3.59 5.65
CA GLN A 195 -6.36 3.20 5.60
C GLN A 195 -6.62 2.38 4.33
N VAL A 196 -7.47 1.34 4.42
CA VAL A 196 -7.89 0.50 3.27
C VAL A 196 -9.41 0.59 3.05
N LEU A 197 -9.90 0.20 1.86
CA LEU A 197 -11.32 0.41 1.46
C LEU A 197 -12.32 -0.31 2.38
N ASN A 198 -11.95 -1.46 2.92
CA ASN A 198 -12.82 -2.34 3.69
C ASN A 198 -12.43 -2.34 5.18
N SER A 199 -12.57 -1.20 5.86
CA SER A 199 -12.29 -1.12 7.30
C SER A 199 -13.51 -1.56 8.13
N GLY A 200 -13.36 -2.62 8.91
CA GLY A 200 -14.24 -2.92 10.05
C GLY A 200 -13.90 -2.07 11.28
N GLN A 201 -14.70 -2.21 12.34
CA GLN A 201 -14.38 -1.56 13.62
C GLN A 201 -13.11 -2.17 14.24
N ASN A 202 -12.23 -1.34 14.80
CA ASN A 202 -10.95 -1.76 15.40
C ASN A 202 -10.02 -2.54 14.45
N ILE A 203 -10.05 -2.20 13.17
CA ILE A 203 -9.15 -2.77 12.16
C ILE A 203 -8.26 -1.65 11.61
N GLY A 204 -6.97 -1.72 11.93
CA GLY A 204 -5.92 -0.91 11.32
C GLY A 204 -5.19 -1.70 10.24
N TYR A 205 -4.59 -1.00 9.29
CA TYR A 205 -3.68 -1.59 8.32
C TYR A 205 -2.39 -0.79 8.21
N MET A 206 -1.31 -1.47 7.85
CA MET A 206 -0.05 -0.86 7.50
C MET A 206 0.47 -1.35 6.15
N ILE A 207 1.17 -0.45 5.47
CA ILE A 207 2.01 -0.73 4.30
C ILE A 207 3.28 -1.38 4.83
N PRO A 208 3.53 -2.67 4.56
CA PRO A 208 4.65 -3.36 5.19
C PRO A 208 5.97 -3.09 4.48
N VAL A 209 7.08 -3.38 5.17
CA VAL A 209 8.45 -3.15 4.66
C VAL A 209 8.70 -3.67 3.25
N PRO A 210 8.26 -4.86 2.81
CA PRO A 210 8.49 -5.30 1.43
C PRO A 210 7.91 -4.37 0.36
N ILE A 211 6.81 -3.67 0.66
CA ILE A 211 6.22 -2.66 -0.24
C ILE A 211 7.03 -1.35 -0.20
N ILE A 212 7.54 -0.98 0.97
CA ILE A 212 8.41 0.20 1.15
C ILE A 212 9.74 -0.01 0.40
N GLU A 213 10.34 -1.19 0.52
CA GLU A 213 11.58 -1.56 -0.16
C GLU A 213 11.38 -1.59 -1.68
N HIS A 214 10.29 -2.18 -2.16
CA HIS A 214 9.93 -2.15 -3.58
C HIS A 214 9.85 -0.72 -4.11
N PHE A 215 9.17 0.17 -3.38
CA PHE A 215 9.07 1.59 -3.71
C PHE A 215 10.44 2.30 -3.72
N PHE A 216 11.34 1.98 -2.79
CA PHE A 216 12.68 2.57 -2.76
C PHE A 216 13.60 2.06 -3.86
N GLU A 217 13.51 0.78 -4.21
CA GLU A 217 14.25 0.17 -5.31
C GLU A 217 13.81 0.75 -6.65
N ASP A 218 12.50 0.86 -6.87
CA ASP A 218 11.91 1.41 -8.10
C ASP A 218 12.36 2.87 -8.33
N LEU A 219 12.48 3.66 -7.26
CA LEU A 219 13.00 5.03 -7.30
C LEU A 219 14.51 5.16 -7.60
N GLY A 220 15.20 4.08 -7.98
CA GLY A 220 16.63 4.11 -8.33
C GLY A 220 16.98 5.09 -9.45
N ASP A 221 16.07 5.32 -10.39
CA ASP A 221 16.20 6.30 -11.48
C ASP A 221 15.48 7.64 -11.20
N LYS A 222 14.99 7.82 -9.96
CA LYS A 222 14.20 8.96 -9.45
C LYS A 222 12.78 9.05 -10.02
N LYS A 223 12.29 8.01 -10.66
CA LYS A 223 10.90 7.89 -11.11
C LYS A 223 10.28 6.66 -10.48
N PHE A 224 9.01 6.78 -10.10
CA PHE A 224 8.23 5.62 -9.67
C PHE A 224 7.46 5.10 -10.88
N ASP A 225 7.75 3.87 -11.29
CA ASP A 225 7.10 3.19 -12.40
C ASP A 225 5.89 2.37 -11.92
N GLY A 226 5.87 1.93 -10.66
CA GLY A 226 4.73 1.26 -10.06
C GLY A 226 4.88 -0.26 -9.92
N PHE A 227 3.74 -0.93 -9.73
CA PHE A 227 3.71 -2.37 -9.54
C PHE A 227 3.28 -3.08 -10.82
N PRO A 228 4.00 -4.12 -11.27
CA PRO A 228 3.60 -4.86 -12.45
C PRO A 228 2.28 -5.62 -12.23
N PHE A 229 1.73 -6.14 -13.32
CA PHE A 229 0.59 -7.04 -13.30
C PHE A 229 0.73 -8.11 -14.37
N LEU A 230 0.06 -9.25 -14.20
CA LEU A 230 0.03 -10.30 -15.21
C LEU A 230 -1.09 -10.08 -16.23
N GLY A 231 -2.23 -9.56 -15.76
CA GLY A 231 -3.40 -9.23 -16.59
C GLY A 231 -4.22 -10.44 -17.02
N ILE A 232 -4.57 -11.29 -16.06
CA ILE A 232 -5.46 -12.42 -16.26
C ILE A 232 -6.65 -12.38 -15.31
N GLU A 233 -7.74 -12.98 -15.73
CA GLU A 233 -8.80 -13.48 -14.85
C GLU A 233 -8.68 -14.99 -14.76
N TYR A 234 -9.03 -15.54 -13.60
CA TYR A 234 -8.92 -16.97 -13.36
C TYR A 234 -10.04 -17.50 -12.44
N HIS A 235 -10.22 -18.81 -12.48
CA HIS A 235 -11.02 -19.56 -11.52
C HIS A 235 -10.18 -20.58 -10.75
N THR A 236 -10.64 -20.91 -9.54
CA THR A 236 -10.02 -21.96 -8.72
C THR A 236 -10.26 -23.33 -9.36
N THR A 237 -9.34 -24.27 -9.14
CA THR A 237 -9.46 -25.65 -9.65
C THR A 237 -9.80 -26.63 -8.55
N GLU A 238 -10.58 -26.23 -7.54
CA GLU A 238 -10.95 -27.07 -6.39
C GLU A 238 -11.90 -28.22 -6.80
N ASN A 239 -12.68 -28.03 -7.87
CA ASN A 239 -13.57 -29.05 -8.41
C ASN A 239 -12.77 -30.20 -9.08
N PRO A 240 -12.88 -31.46 -8.60
CA PRO A 240 -12.11 -32.58 -9.15
C PRO A 240 -12.51 -32.97 -10.58
N THR A 241 -13.77 -32.76 -10.97
CA THR A 241 -14.24 -33.03 -12.34
C THR A 241 -13.63 -32.04 -13.34
N LEU A 242 -13.52 -30.76 -12.96
CA LEU A 242 -12.81 -29.74 -13.74
C LEU A 242 -11.35 -30.17 -13.98
N ARG A 243 -10.65 -30.55 -12.90
CA ARG A 243 -9.25 -31.02 -12.99
C ARG A 243 -9.10 -32.22 -13.92
N LYS A 244 -10.01 -33.21 -13.81
CA LYS A 244 -10.01 -34.40 -14.68
C LYS A 244 -10.24 -34.03 -16.15
N TYR A 245 -11.17 -33.12 -16.43
CA TYR A 245 -11.46 -32.65 -17.79
C TYR A 245 -10.23 -32.02 -18.44
N HIS A 246 -9.49 -31.19 -17.70
CA HIS A 246 -8.24 -30.57 -18.17
C HIS A 246 -7.00 -31.47 -18.05
N LYS A 247 -7.17 -32.76 -17.71
CA LYS A 247 -6.09 -33.76 -17.60
C LYS A 247 -5.01 -33.39 -16.57
N MET A 248 -5.38 -32.70 -15.50
CA MET A 248 -4.47 -32.43 -14.38
C MET A 248 -4.14 -33.73 -13.65
N GLU A 249 -2.90 -33.87 -13.20
CA GLU A 249 -2.48 -34.97 -12.33
C GLU A 249 -3.13 -34.84 -10.94
N LYS A 250 -3.20 -35.94 -10.19
CA LYS A 250 -3.87 -35.97 -8.89
C LYS A 250 -3.34 -34.94 -7.88
N ASN A 251 -2.04 -34.65 -7.96
CA ASN A 251 -1.34 -33.75 -7.05
C ASN A 251 -1.10 -32.35 -7.64
N ASP A 252 -1.55 -32.10 -8.88
CA ASP A 252 -1.42 -30.77 -9.47
C ASP A 252 -2.32 -29.79 -8.69
N GLY A 253 -1.73 -28.63 -8.37
CA GLY A 253 -2.45 -27.43 -7.99
C GLY A 253 -2.71 -26.54 -9.21
N GLY A 254 -3.05 -25.28 -8.97
CA GLY A 254 -3.10 -24.25 -9.99
C GLY A 254 -4.45 -23.58 -10.14
N VAL A 255 -4.48 -22.60 -11.03
CA VAL A 255 -5.69 -21.85 -11.40
C VAL A 255 -5.88 -21.85 -12.90
N ILE A 256 -7.14 -21.89 -13.35
CA ILE A 256 -7.47 -21.89 -14.76
C ILE A 256 -7.68 -20.46 -15.25
N VAL A 257 -6.96 -20.06 -16.30
CA VAL A 257 -7.10 -18.77 -16.97
C VAL A 257 -8.44 -18.76 -17.72
N THR A 258 -9.30 -17.82 -17.36
CA THR A 258 -10.60 -17.62 -18.03
C THR A 258 -10.52 -16.53 -19.09
N ARG A 259 -9.66 -15.54 -18.87
CA ARG A 259 -9.50 -14.41 -19.78
C ARG A 259 -8.13 -13.77 -19.60
N THR A 260 -7.54 -13.30 -20.69
CA THR A 260 -6.42 -12.35 -20.66
C THR A 260 -6.95 -10.94 -20.91
N LEU A 261 -6.45 -9.97 -20.16
CA LEU A 261 -6.77 -8.57 -20.36
C LEU A 261 -6.05 -8.07 -21.62
N PRO A 262 -6.72 -7.36 -22.54
CA PRO A 262 -6.06 -6.77 -23.71
C PRO A 262 -4.87 -5.89 -23.32
N TYR A 263 -3.80 -5.95 -24.11
CA TYR A 263 -2.55 -5.19 -23.90
C TYR A 263 -1.81 -5.49 -22.58
N SER A 264 -2.19 -6.54 -21.86
CA SER A 264 -1.47 -6.99 -20.68
C SER A 264 -0.27 -7.87 -21.03
N PRO A 265 0.65 -8.12 -20.09
CA PRO A 265 1.75 -9.06 -20.28
C PRO A 265 1.32 -10.48 -20.68
N ALA A 266 0.15 -10.94 -20.21
CA ALA A 266 -0.38 -12.24 -20.59
C ALA A 266 -1.03 -12.26 -21.98
N ASP A 267 -1.34 -11.10 -22.56
CA ASP A 267 -2.07 -10.99 -23.81
C ASP A 267 -1.31 -11.66 -24.96
N ASN A 268 -2.02 -12.44 -25.77
CA ASN A 268 -1.46 -13.28 -26.85
C ASN A 268 -0.40 -14.32 -26.43
N ILE A 269 -0.08 -14.47 -25.14
CA ILE A 269 0.86 -15.47 -24.62
C ILE A 269 0.10 -16.60 -23.90
N LEU A 270 -0.72 -16.23 -22.93
CA LEU A 270 -1.64 -17.14 -22.25
C LEU A 270 -2.95 -17.25 -23.03
N GLN A 271 -3.62 -18.37 -22.88
CA GLN A 271 -4.86 -18.71 -23.57
C GLN A 271 -5.93 -19.09 -22.55
N GLU A 272 -7.19 -18.90 -22.92
CA GLU A 272 -8.31 -19.45 -22.17
C GLU A 272 -8.11 -20.96 -21.97
N ASN A 273 -8.38 -21.46 -20.77
CA ASN A 273 -8.16 -22.83 -20.31
C ASN A 273 -6.72 -23.25 -20.04
N ASP A 274 -5.73 -22.36 -20.18
CA ASP A 274 -4.42 -22.61 -19.58
C ASP A 274 -4.54 -22.73 -18.06
N ILE A 275 -3.86 -23.70 -17.46
CA ILE A 275 -3.79 -23.80 -16.00
C ILE A 275 -2.39 -23.39 -15.55
N ILE A 276 -2.29 -22.35 -14.73
CA ILE A 276 -1.03 -21.92 -14.13
C ILE A 276 -0.73 -22.82 -12.94
N LEU A 277 0.31 -23.64 -13.05
CA LEU A 277 0.75 -24.59 -12.04
C LEU A 277 1.79 -23.98 -11.10
N GLU A 278 2.73 -23.19 -11.66
CA GLU A 278 3.83 -22.57 -10.91
C GLU A 278 4.13 -21.17 -11.44
N ILE A 279 4.57 -20.29 -10.53
CA ILE A 279 5.10 -18.96 -10.84
C ILE A 279 6.51 -18.88 -10.26
N ASP A 280 7.52 -18.65 -11.08
CA ASP A 280 8.94 -18.66 -10.72
C ASP A 280 9.38 -19.92 -9.94
N GLY A 281 8.79 -21.06 -10.30
CA GLY A 281 9.03 -22.36 -9.65
C GLY A 281 8.33 -22.52 -8.29
N VAL A 282 7.53 -21.54 -7.87
CA VAL A 282 6.66 -21.65 -6.69
C VAL A 282 5.33 -22.31 -7.08
N PRO A 283 4.98 -23.48 -6.51
CA PRO A 283 3.72 -24.15 -6.80
C PRO A 283 2.50 -23.35 -6.33
N ILE A 284 1.51 -23.22 -7.21
CA ILE A 284 0.22 -22.60 -6.93
C ILE A 284 -0.78 -23.68 -6.55
N ALA A 285 -1.53 -23.47 -5.47
CA ALA A 285 -2.58 -24.39 -5.03
C ALA A 285 -3.89 -24.13 -5.79
N GLN A 286 -4.85 -25.04 -5.59
CA GLN A 286 -6.13 -25.06 -6.31
C GLN A 286 -6.99 -23.82 -6.01
N ASP A 287 -6.80 -23.19 -4.86
CA ASP A 287 -7.47 -21.97 -4.42
C ASP A 287 -6.78 -20.68 -4.92
N GLY A 288 -5.72 -20.80 -5.72
CA GLY A 288 -4.94 -19.66 -6.20
C GLY A 288 -3.96 -19.07 -5.19
N THR A 289 -3.68 -19.77 -4.10
CA THR A 289 -2.68 -19.36 -3.11
C THR A 289 -1.36 -20.12 -3.26
N PHE A 290 -0.28 -19.55 -2.73
CA PHE A 290 0.99 -20.25 -2.55
C PHE A 290 1.40 -20.27 -1.08
N LYS A 291 2.31 -21.18 -0.71
CA LYS A 291 2.86 -21.24 0.65
C LYS A 291 3.83 -20.07 0.84
N PHE A 292 3.48 -19.12 1.70
CA PHE A 292 4.29 -17.93 1.95
C PHE A 292 5.29 -18.15 3.10
N ARG A 293 4.78 -18.51 4.28
CA ARG A 293 5.57 -18.81 5.48
C ARG A 293 5.02 -20.05 6.17
N GLN A 294 5.57 -20.42 7.32
CA GLN A 294 5.03 -21.51 8.12
C GLN A 294 3.58 -21.20 8.50
N ASN A 295 2.64 -22.05 8.06
CA ASN A 295 1.20 -21.92 8.29
C ASN A 295 0.53 -20.67 7.67
N GLU A 296 1.21 -19.95 6.77
CA GLU A 296 0.64 -18.79 6.09
C GLU A 296 0.66 -18.99 4.57
N ARG A 297 -0.45 -18.61 3.92
CA ARG A 297 -0.63 -18.68 2.48
C ARG A 297 -1.05 -17.30 1.96
N LEU A 298 -0.55 -16.92 0.80
CA LEU A 298 -0.91 -15.66 0.14
C LEU A 298 -1.44 -15.94 -1.27
N ALA A 299 -2.25 -15.02 -1.79
CA ALA A 299 -2.71 -15.07 -3.17
C ALA A 299 -1.50 -15.00 -4.14
N MET A 300 -1.56 -15.77 -5.22
CA MET A 300 -0.48 -15.87 -6.21
C MET A 300 -0.10 -14.52 -6.83
N THR A 301 -1.01 -13.54 -6.84
CA THR A 301 -0.76 -12.18 -7.31
C THR A 301 0.44 -11.53 -6.62
N HIS A 302 0.74 -11.89 -5.36
CA HIS A 302 1.90 -11.34 -4.65
C HIS A 302 3.22 -11.75 -5.30
N LEU A 303 3.29 -12.94 -5.93
CA LEU A 303 4.48 -13.39 -6.64
C LEU A 303 4.78 -12.52 -7.87
N VAL A 304 3.76 -11.86 -8.41
CA VAL A 304 3.87 -10.90 -9.51
C VAL A 304 4.20 -9.52 -8.97
N THR A 305 3.50 -9.04 -7.94
CA THR A 305 3.67 -7.66 -7.44
C THR A 305 4.96 -7.44 -6.65
N GLN A 306 5.66 -8.49 -6.22
CA GLN A 306 7.01 -8.35 -5.65
C GLN A 306 8.11 -8.07 -6.69
N LYS A 307 7.79 -8.12 -7.99
CA LYS A 307 8.73 -7.85 -9.09
C LYS A 307 8.76 -6.36 -9.44
N GLN A 308 9.83 -5.92 -10.07
CA GLN A 308 9.88 -4.59 -10.69
C GLN A 308 9.30 -4.62 -12.11
N ILE A 309 8.90 -3.45 -12.63
CA ILE A 309 8.50 -3.34 -14.03
C ILE A 309 9.72 -3.59 -14.93
N GLY A 310 9.52 -4.33 -16.02
CA GLY A 310 10.60 -4.77 -16.91
C GLY A 310 11.22 -6.12 -16.51
N ASP A 311 10.93 -6.63 -15.29
CA ASP A 311 11.32 -7.98 -14.91
C ASP A 311 10.61 -9.04 -15.77
N ASN A 312 11.17 -10.25 -15.73
CA ASN A 312 10.53 -11.41 -16.34
C ASN A 312 9.94 -12.35 -15.28
N LEU A 313 8.79 -12.91 -15.61
CA LEU A 313 8.08 -13.93 -14.84
C LEU A 313 8.13 -15.26 -15.59
N SER A 314 8.53 -16.34 -14.92
CA SER A 314 8.48 -17.70 -15.45
C SER A 314 7.20 -18.39 -14.99
N LEU A 315 6.40 -18.90 -15.91
CA LEU A 315 5.21 -19.68 -15.62
C LEU A 315 5.41 -21.14 -16.06
N THR A 316 5.04 -22.08 -15.19
CA THR A 316 4.77 -23.47 -15.61
C THR A 316 3.26 -23.59 -15.79
N ILE A 317 2.81 -23.87 -17.00
CA ILE A 317 1.39 -24.02 -17.33
C ILE A 317 1.05 -25.41 -17.84
N LEU A 318 -0.22 -25.81 -17.76
CA LEU A 318 -0.79 -26.95 -18.46
C LEU A 318 -1.66 -26.44 -19.61
N ARG A 319 -1.30 -26.77 -20.86
CA ARG A 319 -2.09 -26.46 -22.07
C ARG A 319 -2.38 -27.76 -22.82
N ASP A 320 -3.66 -28.06 -23.04
CA ASP A 320 -4.14 -29.29 -23.70
C ASP A 320 -3.64 -30.61 -23.08
N GLY A 321 -3.31 -30.58 -21.78
CA GLY A 321 -2.72 -31.71 -21.04
C GLY A 321 -1.21 -31.83 -21.15
N THR A 322 -0.52 -30.86 -21.76
CA THR A 322 0.95 -30.82 -21.84
C THR A 322 1.49 -29.68 -20.99
N LYS A 323 2.45 -29.99 -20.10
CA LYS A 323 3.13 -28.99 -19.27
C LYS A 323 4.08 -28.17 -20.16
N LYS A 324 4.02 -26.84 -20.07
CA LYS A 324 4.87 -25.89 -20.82
C LYS A 324 5.45 -24.86 -19.88
N LYS A 325 6.70 -24.44 -20.15
CA LYS A 325 7.33 -23.32 -19.44
C LYS A 325 7.30 -22.09 -20.34
N ILE A 326 6.78 -20.99 -19.82
CA ILE A 326 6.62 -19.72 -20.54
C ILE A 326 7.34 -18.63 -19.76
N LYS A 327 7.95 -17.68 -20.46
CA LYS A 327 8.55 -16.48 -19.88
C LYS A 327 7.77 -15.26 -20.36
N ILE A 328 7.37 -14.39 -19.43
CA ILE A 328 6.57 -13.19 -19.69
C ILE A 328 7.33 -11.97 -19.16
N GLY A 329 7.47 -10.92 -19.97
CA GLY A 329 8.00 -9.63 -19.53
C GLY A 329 6.89 -8.79 -18.89
N LEU A 330 7.11 -8.32 -17.67
CA LEU A 330 6.11 -7.59 -16.89
C LEU A 330 6.12 -6.10 -17.25
N THR A 331 4.93 -5.54 -17.44
CA THR A 331 4.73 -4.12 -17.78
C THR A 331 3.90 -3.41 -16.70
N PRO A 332 3.87 -2.06 -16.69
CA PRO A 332 3.01 -1.32 -15.77
C PRO A 332 1.53 -1.69 -15.95
N PHE A 333 0.77 -1.57 -14.87
CA PHE A 333 -0.69 -1.75 -14.89
C PHE A 333 -1.34 -0.71 -15.81
N SER A 334 -2.14 -1.18 -16.77
CA SER A 334 -2.85 -0.33 -17.73
C SER A 334 -4.32 -0.71 -17.78
N THR A 335 -5.19 0.29 -17.70
CA THR A 335 -6.65 0.13 -17.76
C THR A 335 -7.25 1.12 -18.74
N LEU A 336 -8.37 0.72 -19.35
CA LEU A 336 -9.10 1.58 -20.28
C LEU A 336 -9.65 2.84 -19.61
N VAL A 337 -10.23 2.68 -18.41
CA VAL A 337 -10.59 3.80 -17.54
C VAL A 337 -9.47 3.98 -16.54
N HIS A 338 -8.82 5.13 -16.58
CA HIS A 338 -7.68 5.39 -15.70
C HIS A 338 -8.09 5.24 -14.21
N PRO A 339 -7.26 4.59 -13.38
CA PRO A 339 -7.48 4.52 -11.95
C PRO A 339 -7.42 5.94 -11.36
N PRO A 340 -7.83 6.14 -10.09
CA PRO A 340 -7.70 7.43 -9.45
C PRO A 340 -6.26 7.92 -9.56
N ASN A 341 -6.03 8.97 -10.33
CA ASN A 341 -4.71 9.56 -10.51
C ASN A 341 -4.81 10.98 -9.96
N ALA A 342 -4.67 11.08 -8.65
CA ALA A 342 -5.21 12.23 -7.94
C ALA A 342 -4.45 13.55 -8.21
N PHE A 343 -3.45 13.64 -9.10
CA PHE A 343 -2.54 14.81 -9.14
C PHE A 343 -2.21 15.38 -10.52
N GLU A 344 -2.71 14.78 -11.59
CA GLU A 344 -2.59 15.40 -12.91
C GLU A 344 -3.84 16.21 -13.22
N LYS A 345 -3.63 17.39 -13.78
CA LYS A 345 -4.75 18.19 -14.29
C LYS A 345 -5.47 17.35 -15.35
N PRO A 346 -6.78 17.08 -15.19
CA PRO A 346 -7.50 16.27 -16.16
C PRO A 346 -7.40 16.91 -17.55
N PRO A 347 -6.95 16.18 -18.58
CA PRO A 347 -6.86 16.72 -19.93
C PRO A 347 -8.26 17.00 -20.45
N TYR A 348 -8.44 18.17 -21.07
CA TYR A 348 -9.70 18.52 -21.70
C TYR A 348 -9.48 19.37 -22.95
N TYR A 349 -10.45 19.33 -23.84
CA TYR A 349 -10.50 20.12 -25.06
C TYR A 349 -11.92 20.65 -25.28
N ILE A 350 -12.04 21.88 -25.78
CA ILE A 350 -13.33 22.54 -26.01
C ILE A 350 -13.47 22.85 -27.50
N HIS A 351 -14.56 22.38 -28.12
CA HIS A 351 -14.89 22.69 -29.50
C HIS A 351 -16.38 22.94 -29.66
N GLY A 352 -16.74 24.12 -30.19
CA GLY A 352 -18.16 24.49 -30.40
C GLY A 352 -19.01 24.48 -29.13
N GLY A 353 -18.42 24.70 -27.94
CA GLY A 353 -19.11 24.62 -26.65
C GLY A 353 -19.20 23.21 -26.04
N LEU A 354 -18.77 22.18 -26.76
CA LEU A 354 -18.67 20.82 -26.23
C LEU A 354 -17.34 20.63 -25.51
N VAL A 355 -17.39 19.98 -24.34
CA VAL A 355 -16.23 19.66 -23.52
C VAL A 355 -15.89 18.18 -23.69
N PHE A 356 -14.69 17.91 -24.20
CA PHE A 356 -14.13 16.58 -24.30
C PHE A 356 -13.13 16.40 -23.15
N THR A 357 -13.22 15.28 -22.45
CA THR A 357 -12.30 14.89 -21.37
C THR A 357 -12.13 13.37 -21.39
N VAL A 358 -11.10 12.88 -20.70
CA VAL A 358 -10.83 11.44 -20.60
C VAL A 358 -11.70 10.83 -19.50
N LEU A 359 -12.29 9.68 -19.78
CA LEU A 359 -13.01 8.91 -18.77
C LEU A 359 -12.01 8.35 -17.75
N SER A 360 -12.15 8.78 -16.50
CA SER A 360 -11.34 8.32 -15.37
C SER A 360 -12.23 7.99 -14.18
N THR A 361 -11.67 7.26 -13.21
CA THR A 361 -12.37 6.98 -11.96
C THR A 361 -12.65 8.27 -11.17
N ASP A 362 -11.77 9.28 -11.25
CA ASP A 362 -11.98 10.59 -10.60
C ASP A 362 -13.11 11.40 -11.26
N LEU A 363 -13.25 11.31 -12.58
CA LEU A 363 -14.41 11.85 -13.28
C LEU A 363 -15.68 11.15 -12.80
N LEU A 364 -15.70 9.81 -12.76
CA LEU A 364 -16.84 9.04 -12.24
C LEU A 364 -17.22 9.45 -10.81
N LYS A 365 -16.24 9.58 -9.91
CA LYS A 365 -16.46 10.04 -8.53
C LYS A 365 -17.09 11.43 -8.44
N ALA A 366 -17.00 12.26 -9.48
CA ALA A 366 -17.63 13.58 -9.50
C ALA A 366 -19.16 13.54 -9.52
N TRP A 367 -19.78 12.39 -9.86
CA TRP A 367 -21.23 12.19 -9.72
C TRP A 367 -21.70 12.04 -8.27
N GLY A 368 -20.79 11.93 -7.29
CA GLY A 368 -21.11 11.97 -5.87
C GLY A 368 -20.69 10.72 -5.09
N GLY A 369 -21.10 10.65 -3.82
CA GLY A 369 -20.70 9.57 -2.90
C GLY A 369 -21.18 8.17 -3.30
N ARG A 370 -22.17 8.07 -4.20
CA ARG A 370 -22.67 6.82 -4.80
C ARG A 370 -22.52 6.83 -6.32
N TRP A 371 -21.36 7.29 -6.79
CA TRP A 371 -21.08 7.42 -8.22
C TRP A 371 -21.30 6.13 -9.02
N TRP A 372 -21.11 4.94 -8.42
CA TRP A 372 -21.36 3.65 -9.08
C TRP A 372 -22.84 3.42 -9.43
N GLU A 373 -23.77 4.12 -8.76
CA GLU A 373 -25.21 4.12 -9.06
C GLU A 373 -25.63 5.32 -9.92
N GLN A 374 -24.88 6.43 -9.84
CA GLN A 374 -25.30 7.74 -10.36
C GLN A 374 -24.62 8.14 -11.67
N ALA A 375 -23.43 7.61 -11.93
CA ALA A 375 -22.75 7.81 -13.21
C ALA A 375 -23.48 7.04 -14.32
N PRO A 376 -23.39 7.49 -15.59
CA PRO A 376 -23.96 6.77 -16.73
C PRO A 376 -23.51 5.29 -16.75
N GLY A 377 -24.47 4.37 -16.93
CA GLY A 377 -24.21 2.93 -16.90
C GLY A 377 -23.16 2.46 -17.91
N ASP A 378 -23.11 3.08 -19.08
CA ASP A 378 -22.10 2.78 -20.09
C ASP A 378 -20.68 3.09 -19.58
N PHE A 379 -20.50 4.14 -18.77
CA PHE A 379 -19.18 4.50 -18.25
C PHE A 379 -18.72 3.54 -17.14
N THR A 380 -19.64 3.13 -16.27
CA THR A 380 -19.33 2.14 -15.22
C THR A 380 -19.10 0.75 -15.82
N TYR A 381 -19.74 0.43 -16.95
CA TYR A 381 -19.46 -0.78 -17.73
C TYR A 381 -18.01 -0.84 -18.26
N TYR A 382 -17.49 0.28 -18.79
CA TYR A 382 -16.08 0.35 -19.22
C TYR A 382 -15.09 0.26 -18.05
N LEU A 383 -15.43 0.82 -16.88
CA LEU A 383 -14.60 0.70 -15.68
C LEU A 383 -14.48 -0.77 -15.21
N ALA A 384 -15.56 -1.55 -15.30
CA ALA A 384 -15.59 -2.95 -14.86
C ALA A 384 -14.71 -3.90 -15.73
N GLY A 385 -13.99 -3.40 -16.74
CA GLY A 385 -13.14 -4.22 -17.60
C GLY A 385 -13.93 -5.19 -18.50
N SER A 386 -15.25 -4.99 -18.62
CA SER A 386 -16.16 -5.79 -19.44
C SER A 386 -16.27 -5.27 -20.88
N GLY A 387 -15.84 -4.02 -21.11
CA GLY A 387 -15.92 -3.38 -22.42
C GLY A 387 -14.99 -4.03 -23.43
N ARG A 388 -15.56 -4.86 -24.32
CA ARG A 388 -14.94 -5.11 -25.62
C ARG A 388 -14.94 -3.77 -26.38
N LEU A 389 -13.77 -3.33 -26.84
CA LEU A 389 -13.74 -2.50 -28.03
C LEU A 389 -14.14 -3.46 -29.17
N ASN A 390 -15.39 -3.33 -29.64
CA ASN A 390 -15.92 -4.12 -30.75
C ASN A 390 -15.13 -3.87 -32.03
#